data_AF-A0A0D1BT57-F1
#
_entry.id   AF-A0A0D1BT57-F1
#
_cell.length_a   1.000
_cell.length_b   1.000
_cell.length_c   1.000
_cell.angle_alpha   90.00
_cell.angle_beta   90.00
_cell.angle_gamma   90.00
#
_symmetry.space_group_name_H-M   'P 1'
#
loop_
_entity.id
_entity.type
_entity.pdbx_description
1 polymer ?
#
loop_
_entity_poly.entity_id
_entity_poly.type
_entity_poly.pdbx_seq_one_letter_code
_entity_poly.pdbx_strand_id
1 'polypeptide(L)'
;MRIYSWNVNGLRAVAKKNFLEWIGEENPDILCIQETKLQENQLEDNIKNIDGYYSYFSFAHKKGYSGVATYTKEEPISVKHGIGIERFDSEGRILITEFKDFILLNIYFPNGQRDEERLQYKLDFYEALFNYCDELVEEGKKLVICGDYNTAHNEIDLKNPKANEKASGFLRIERDWLDKIIERGYIDTFRNMNPDKIKYSWWSYRFKARERNAGWRIDYHFVSNNLLDRVENTEILNEVYGSDHCPVMLELE
;
A
#
# COMPACT_ATOMS: atom_id res chain seq x y z
N MET A 1 -4.65 11.17 -14.03
CA MET A 1 -5.16 10.82 -12.68
C MET A 1 -4.02 10.43 -11.76
N ARG A 2 -3.86 11.08 -10.59
CA ARG A 2 -2.81 10.78 -9.61
C ARG A 2 -3.33 10.01 -8.40
N ILE A 3 -2.79 8.80 -8.21
CA ILE A 3 -3.13 7.85 -7.14
C ILE A 3 -1.96 7.78 -6.16
N TYR A 4 -2.24 7.99 -4.88
CA TYR A 4 -1.24 7.94 -3.83
C TYR A 4 -1.53 6.78 -2.89
N SER A 5 -0.47 6.17 -2.38
CA SER A 5 -0.54 5.18 -1.32
C SER A 5 0.39 5.58 -0.18
N TRP A 6 -0.14 5.59 1.05
CA TRP A 6 0.61 6.03 2.22
C TRP A 6 0.20 5.24 3.48
N ASN A 7 1.13 4.45 4.01
CA ASN A 7 1.01 3.91 5.36
C ASN A 7 1.27 5.03 6.39
N VAL A 8 0.23 5.44 7.11
CA VAL A 8 0.29 6.62 8.00
C VAL A 8 0.62 6.29 9.45
N ASN A 9 0.72 5.00 9.81
CA ASN A 9 0.99 4.56 11.16
C ASN A 9 0.09 5.22 12.23
N GLY A 10 -1.20 5.23 11.96
CA GLY A 10 -2.25 5.84 12.77
C GLY A 10 -2.77 7.15 12.19
N LEU A 11 -3.97 7.10 11.60
CA LEU A 11 -4.56 8.23 10.88
C LEU A 11 -4.79 9.45 11.78
N ARG A 12 -5.28 9.24 13.01
CA ARG A 12 -5.48 10.35 13.96
C ARG A 12 -4.16 11.02 14.38
N ALA A 13 -3.06 10.28 14.37
CA ALA A 13 -1.76 10.83 14.74
C ALA A 13 -1.18 11.68 13.61
N VAL A 14 -1.32 11.25 12.36
CA VAL A 14 -0.87 12.03 11.19
C VAL A 14 -1.78 13.23 10.92
N ALA A 15 -3.10 13.09 11.16
CA ALA A 15 -4.09 14.17 10.98
C ALA A 15 -3.84 15.39 11.88
N LYS A 16 -3.19 15.21 13.03
CA LYS A 16 -2.78 16.29 13.94
C LYS A 16 -1.49 17.00 13.51
N LYS A 17 -0.85 16.55 12.43
CA LYS A 17 0.35 17.13 11.84
C LYS A 17 -0.04 17.83 10.53
N ASN A 18 0.74 17.64 9.47
CA ASN A 18 0.60 18.24 8.15
C ASN A 18 -0.27 17.42 7.16
N PHE A 19 -1.00 16.39 7.61
CA PHE A 19 -1.71 15.48 6.68
C PHE A 19 -2.80 16.18 5.85
N LEU A 20 -3.69 16.92 6.50
CA LEU A 20 -4.80 17.60 5.81
C LEU A 20 -4.30 18.75 4.92
N GLU A 21 -3.25 19.44 5.37
CA GLU A 21 -2.54 20.45 4.59
C GLU A 21 -1.92 19.83 3.33
N TRP A 22 -1.21 18.69 3.49
CA TRP A 22 -0.63 17.97 2.37
C TRP A 22 -1.68 17.49 1.36
N ILE A 23 -2.85 17.02 1.81
CA ILE A 23 -3.95 16.68 0.89
C ILE A 23 -4.43 17.91 0.11
N GLY A 24 -4.54 19.06 0.77
CA GLY A 24 -4.92 20.31 0.11
C GLY A 24 -3.91 20.80 -0.92
N GLU A 25 -2.61 20.67 -0.62
CA GLU A 25 -1.51 21.09 -1.51
C GLU A 25 -1.27 20.10 -2.65
N GLU A 26 -1.11 18.81 -2.33
CA GLU A 26 -0.81 17.76 -3.30
C GLU A 26 -2.04 17.47 -4.18
N ASN A 27 -3.24 17.59 -3.61
CA ASN A 27 -4.52 17.41 -4.26
C ASN A 27 -4.65 16.06 -5.02
N PRO A 28 -4.47 14.91 -4.35
CA PRO A 28 -4.56 13.57 -4.97
C PRO A 28 -5.92 13.33 -5.60
N ASP A 29 -6.01 12.57 -6.70
CA ASP A 29 -7.33 12.15 -7.22
C ASP A 29 -7.86 10.98 -6.39
N ILE A 30 -6.95 10.08 -6.00
CA ILE A 30 -7.22 9.00 -5.06
C ILE A 30 -6.06 8.90 -4.05
N LEU A 31 -6.38 8.75 -2.77
CA LEU A 31 -5.44 8.56 -1.67
C LEU A 31 -5.81 7.31 -0.88
N CYS A 32 -4.94 6.31 -0.99
CA CYS A 32 -4.99 5.05 -0.28
C CYS A 32 -4.15 5.13 0.99
N ILE A 33 -4.80 4.98 2.14
CA ILE A 33 -4.18 5.00 3.45
C ILE A 33 -4.12 3.59 4.02
N GLN A 34 -2.97 3.22 4.56
CA GLN A 34 -2.79 2.01 5.35
C GLN A 34 -2.46 2.31 6.81
N GLU A 35 -2.74 1.34 7.67
CA GLU A 35 -2.50 1.40 9.10
C GLU A 35 -3.26 2.54 9.79
N THR A 36 -4.56 2.67 9.53
CA THR A 36 -5.40 3.72 10.11
C THR A 36 -5.47 3.63 11.64
N LYS A 37 -5.38 2.42 12.22
CA LYS A 37 -5.43 2.10 13.66
C LYS A 37 -6.63 2.69 14.39
N LEU A 38 -7.79 2.70 13.73
CA LEU A 38 -9.02 3.25 14.28
C LEU A 38 -10.21 2.33 14.07
N GLN A 39 -11.30 2.68 14.73
CA GLN A 39 -12.61 2.06 14.59
C GLN A 39 -13.60 3.13 14.15
N GLU A 40 -14.71 2.73 13.55
CA GLU A 40 -15.71 3.66 13.01
C GLU A 40 -16.15 4.73 14.04
N ASN A 41 -16.38 4.32 15.28
CA ASN A 41 -16.80 5.22 16.36
C ASN A 41 -15.70 6.19 16.85
N GLN A 42 -14.46 6.06 16.37
CA GLN A 42 -13.34 6.94 16.67
C GLN A 42 -13.00 7.88 15.50
N LEU A 43 -13.75 7.77 14.39
CA LEU A 43 -13.51 8.55 13.19
C LEU A 43 -14.04 9.97 13.39
N GLU A 44 -13.13 10.93 13.47
CA GLU A 44 -13.44 12.36 13.60
C GLU A 44 -13.94 12.90 12.24
N ASP A 45 -14.80 13.94 12.28
CA ASP A 45 -15.47 14.45 11.08
C ASP A 45 -14.47 14.99 10.03
N ASN A 46 -13.43 15.70 10.49
CA ASN A 46 -12.39 16.28 9.64
C ASN A 46 -11.51 15.24 8.90
N ILE A 47 -11.49 13.99 9.36
CA ILE A 47 -10.79 12.88 8.67
C ILE A 47 -11.76 11.97 7.92
N LYS A 48 -13.05 11.99 8.24
CA LYS A 48 -14.09 11.27 7.48
C LYS A 48 -14.49 12.07 6.24
N ASN A 49 -14.77 13.34 6.42
CA ASN A 49 -15.38 14.23 5.43
C ASN A 49 -14.35 15.29 5.03
N ILE A 50 -13.28 14.84 4.36
CA ILE A 50 -12.32 15.76 3.73
C ILE A 50 -13.03 16.41 2.54
N ASP A 51 -13.02 17.74 2.48
CA ASP A 51 -13.76 18.49 1.46
C ASP A 51 -13.34 18.06 0.04
N GLY A 52 -14.33 17.78 -0.80
CA GLY A 52 -14.13 17.27 -2.17
C GLY A 52 -13.78 15.78 -2.29
N TYR A 53 -13.77 15.00 -1.20
CA TYR A 53 -13.49 13.55 -1.25
C TYR A 53 -14.64 12.72 -0.68
N TYR A 54 -14.96 11.64 -1.38
CA TYR A 54 -15.61 10.47 -0.81
C TYR A 54 -14.59 9.68 0.00
N SER A 55 -15.03 9.04 1.09
CA SER A 55 -14.17 8.24 1.96
C SER A 55 -14.78 6.88 2.27
N TYR A 56 -13.92 5.85 2.22
CA TYR A 56 -14.28 4.48 2.51
C TYR A 56 -13.24 3.87 3.44
N PHE A 57 -13.68 3.09 4.42
CA PHE A 57 -12.80 2.54 5.45
C PHE A 57 -13.03 1.04 5.61
N SER A 58 -11.95 0.29 5.79
CA SER A 58 -11.96 -1.11 6.22
C SER A 58 -11.31 -1.18 7.59
N PHE A 59 -12.07 -1.62 8.60
CA PHE A 59 -11.64 -1.64 10.00
C PHE A 59 -11.27 -3.07 10.43
N ALA A 60 -10.19 -3.21 11.20
CA ALA A 60 -9.90 -4.48 11.84
C ALA A 60 -10.84 -4.74 13.01
N HIS A 61 -11.18 -6.00 13.26
CA HIS A 61 -11.93 -6.40 14.46
C HIS A 61 -11.15 -6.09 15.75
N LYS A 62 -9.82 -6.18 15.70
CA LYS A 62 -8.94 -5.82 16.81
C LYS A 62 -8.82 -4.29 16.90
N LYS A 63 -9.22 -3.72 18.04
CA LYS A 63 -9.14 -2.27 18.28
C LYS A 63 -7.70 -1.75 18.19
N GLY A 64 -7.52 -0.61 17.52
CA GLY A 64 -6.23 0.07 17.40
C GLY A 64 -5.21 -0.66 16.52
N TYR A 65 -5.66 -1.58 15.67
CA TYR A 65 -4.83 -2.44 14.84
C TYR A 65 -5.18 -2.27 13.36
N SER A 66 -4.18 -2.31 12.48
CA SER A 66 -4.36 -2.36 11.02
C SER A 66 -5.33 -1.27 10.51
N GLY A 67 -6.19 -1.62 9.56
CA GLY A 67 -7.18 -0.74 8.95
C GLY A 67 -6.63 -0.01 7.73
N VAL A 68 -7.46 0.12 6.70
CA VAL A 68 -7.15 0.87 5.47
C VAL A 68 -8.30 1.84 5.16
N ALA A 69 -8.00 2.91 4.43
CA ALA A 69 -8.99 3.86 3.96
C ALA A 69 -8.66 4.35 2.55
N THR A 70 -9.68 4.61 1.74
CA THR A 70 -9.52 5.22 0.42
C THR A 70 -10.31 6.50 0.40
N TYR A 71 -9.63 7.61 0.12
CA TYR A 71 -10.23 8.90 -0.22
C TYR A 71 -10.19 9.07 -1.72
N THR A 72 -11.29 9.46 -2.35
CA THR A 72 -11.37 9.63 -3.81
C THR A 72 -12.26 10.80 -4.17
N LYS A 73 -11.87 11.60 -5.18
CA LYS A 73 -12.71 12.68 -5.70
C LYS A 73 -13.91 12.18 -6.49
N GLU A 74 -13.74 11.04 -7.18
CA GLU A 74 -14.81 10.38 -7.93
C GLU A 74 -15.45 9.29 -7.08
N GLU A 75 -16.77 9.21 -7.09
CA GLU A 75 -17.49 8.14 -6.41
C GLU A 75 -17.26 6.80 -7.14
N PRO A 76 -16.75 5.76 -6.45
CA PRO A 76 -16.55 4.45 -7.05
C PRO A 76 -17.89 3.77 -7.40
N ILE A 77 -17.88 2.96 -8.45
CA ILE A 77 -19.02 2.13 -8.90
C ILE A 77 -19.40 1.13 -7.81
N SER A 78 -18.39 0.53 -7.16
CA SER A 78 -18.58 -0.44 -6.10
C SER A 78 -17.43 -0.37 -5.07
N VAL A 79 -17.73 -0.75 -3.84
CA VAL A 79 -16.77 -0.81 -2.73
C VAL A 79 -16.89 -2.16 -2.02
N LYS A 80 -15.75 -2.84 -1.83
CA LYS A 80 -15.67 -4.14 -1.16
C LYS A 80 -14.60 -4.14 -0.07
N HIS A 81 -14.94 -4.73 1.08
CA HIS A 81 -14.10 -4.74 2.29
C HIS A 81 -13.48 -6.14 2.52
N GLY A 82 -12.69 -6.61 1.56
CA GLY A 82 -12.13 -7.97 1.63
C GLY A 82 -12.20 -8.74 0.33
N ILE A 83 -11.68 -9.97 0.36
CA ILE A 83 -11.72 -10.92 -0.77
C ILE A 83 -12.66 -12.10 -0.52
N GLY A 84 -13.38 -12.13 0.60
CA GLY A 84 -14.34 -13.18 0.95
C GLY A 84 -13.72 -14.32 1.79
N ILE A 85 -12.57 -14.07 2.41
CA ILE A 85 -11.85 -15.04 3.24
C ILE A 85 -11.73 -14.48 4.66
N GLU A 86 -12.59 -14.95 5.56
CA GLU A 86 -12.77 -14.40 6.92
C GLU A 86 -11.45 -14.20 7.70
N ARG A 87 -10.52 -15.15 7.60
CA ARG A 87 -9.21 -15.05 8.30
C ARG A 87 -8.37 -13.85 7.84
N PHE A 88 -8.58 -13.35 6.63
CA PHE A 88 -7.87 -12.20 6.07
C PHE A 88 -8.69 -10.92 6.18
N ASP A 89 -10.00 -11.01 5.94
CA ASP A 89 -10.90 -9.86 5.93
C ASP A 89 -11.09 -9.27 7.34
N SER A 90 -11.04 -10.10 8.38
CA SER A 90 -11.16 -9.69 9.80
C SER A 90 -10.07 -8.73 10.30
N GLU A 91 -8.94 -8.61 9.59
CA GLU A 91 -7.87 -7.68 9.94
C GLU A 91 -7.99 -6.31 9.26
N GLY A 92 -9.05 -6.05 8.46
CA GLY A 92 -9.31 -4.76 7.84
C GLY A 92 -8.17 -4.31 6.91
N ARG A 93 -7.54 -5.25 6.21
CA ARG A 93 -6.33 -5.03 5.40
C ARG A 93 -6.62 -4.71 3.95
N ILE A 94 -7.86 -4.88 3.52
CA ILE A 94 -8.25 -4.87 2.11
C ILE A 94 -9.43 -3.91 1.97
N LEU A 95 -9.28 -2.98 1.04
CA LEU A 95 -10.36 -2.13 0.55
C LEU A 95 -10.24 -2.02 -0.96
N ILE A 96 -11.28 -2.45 -1.65
CA ILE A 96 -11.33 -2.52 -3.10
C ILE A 96 -12.39 -1.53 -3.57
N THR A 97 -12.02 -0.63 -4.45
CA THR A 97 -12.91 0.37 -5.05
C THR A 97 -12.86 0.24 -6.57
N GLU A 98 -14.00 -0.01 -7.20
CA GLU A 98 -14.12 -0.14 -8.66
C GLU A 98 -14.44 1.20 -9.30
N PHE A 99 -13.66 1.58 -10.31
CA PHE A 99 -13.90 2.74 -11.16
C PHE A 99 -14.23 2.27 -12.58
N LYS A 100 -14.65 3.21 -13.43
CA LYS A 100 -15.07 2.91 -14.80
C LYS A 100 -14.03 2.12 -15.60
N ASP A 101 -12.74 2.45 -15.43
CA ASP A 101 -11.69 1.89 -16.27
C ASP A 101 -10.75 0.91 -15.55
N PHE A 102 -10.76 0.88 -14.21
CA PHE A 102 -9.88 0.03 -13.42
C PHE A 102 -10.47 -0.25 -12.03
N ILE A 103 -9.97 -1.31 -11.40
CA ILE A 103 -10.24 -1.63 -10.00
C ILE A 103 -9.00 -1.27 -9.20
N LEU A 104 -9.20 -0.52 -8.12
CA LEU A 104 -8.15 -0.16 -7.17
C LEU A 104 -8.23 -1.05 -5.94
N LEU A 105 -7.11 -1.67 -5.60
CA LEU A 105 -6.93 -2.47 -4.40
C LEU A 105 -5.98 -1.72 -3.46
N ASN A 106 -6.51 -1.22 -2.34
CA ASN A 106 -5.73 -0.64 -1.26
C ASN A 106 -5.47 -1.70 -0.19
N ILE A 107 -4.21 -2.13 -0.08
CA ILE A 107 -3.83 -3.31 0.68
C ILE A 107 -2.77 -2.99 1.74
N TYR A 108 -3.01 -3.40 2.99
CA TYR A 108 -1.99 -3.46 4.01
C TYR A 108 -1.55 -4.91 4.23
N PHE A 109 -0.46 -5.34 3.59
CA PHE A 109 0.02 -6.71 3.71
C PHE A 109 0.49 -7.02 5.14
N PRO A 110 0.30 -8.24 5.65
CA PRO A 110 0.78 -8.61 6.97
C PRO A 110 2.30 -8.44 7.11
N ASN A 111 2.74 -7.88 8.24
CA ASN A 111 4.14 -7.94 8.66
C ASN A 111 4.46 -9.32 9.25
N GLY A 112 5.60 -9.92 8.90
CA GLY A 112 6.02 -11.27 9.31
C GLY A 112 7.02 -11.33 10.48
N GLN A 113 7.34 -10.22 11.15
CA GLN A 113 8.41 -10.15 12.17
C GLN A 113 8.11 -10.85 13.50
N ARG A 114 6.86 -11.22 13.79
CA ARG A 114 6.46 -11.70 15.13
C ARG A 114 6.93 -13.12 15.42
N ASP A 115 6.59 -14.05 14.53
CA ASP A 115 6.81 -15.49 14.66
C ASP A 115 6.61 -16.19 13.30
N GLU A 116 6.95 -17.48 13.23
CA GLU A 116 6.79 -18.30 12.03
C GLU A 116 5.31 -18.39 11.59
N GLU A 117 4.37 -18.46 12.52
CA GLU A 117 2.94 -18.45 12.21
C GLU A 117 2.52 -17.18 11.49
N ARG A 118 3.06 -16.03 11.90
CA ARG A 118 2.76 -14.75 11.27
C ARG A 118 3.41 -14.61 9.91
N LEU A 119 4.63 -15.13 9.75
CA LEU A 119 5.26 -15.24 8.44
C LEU A 119 4.40 -16.12 7.52
N GLN A 120 3.95 -17.29 7.96
CA GLN A 120 3.08 -18.15 7.15
C GLN A 120 1.75 -17.46 6.82
N TYR A 121 1.15 -16.77 7.78
CA TYR A 121 -0.06 -15.96 7.53
C TYR A 121 0.17 -14.91 6.44
N LYS A 122 1.33 -14.23 6.43
CA LYS A 122 1.72 -13.29 5.38
C LYS A 122 1.79 -13.99 4.02
N LEU A 123 2.49 -15.12 3.92
CA LEU A 123 2.64 -15.85 2.65
C LEU A 123 1.30 -16.36 2.11
N ASP A 124 0.43 -16.90 2.99
CA ASP A 124 -0.92 -17.33 2.60
C ASP A 124 -1.79 -16.15 2.14
N PHE A 125 -1.60 -14.97 2.76
CA PHE A 125 -2.31 -13.74 2.37
C PHE A 125 -1.89 -13.30 0.96
N TYR A 126 -0.59 -13.35 0.63
CA TYR A 126 -0.12 -13.10 -0.73
C TYR A 126 -0.79 -14.03 -1.75
N GLU A 127 -0.77 -15.34 -1.48
CA GLU A 127 -1.39 -16.35 -2.37
C GLU A 127 -2.87 -16.06 -2.60
N ALA A 128 -3.64 -15.89 -1.52
CA ALA A 128 -5.07 -15.68 -1.61
C ALA A 128 -5.44 -14.37 -2.32
N LEU A 129 -4.72 -13.28 -2.02
CA LEU A 129 -4.95 -11.99 -2.66
C LEU A 129 -4.65 -12.04 -4.15
N PHE A 130 -3.51 -12.61 -4.55
CA PHE A 130 -3.13 -12.63 -5.96
C PHE A 130 -3.96 -13.63 -6.76
N ASN A 131 -4.44 -14.73 -6.18
CA ASN A 131 -5.43 -15.58 -6.84
C ASN A 131 -6.73 -14.82 -7.12
N TYR A 132 -7.20 -14.01 -6.16
CA TYR A 132 -8.35 -13.14 -6.39
C TYR A 132 -8.09 -12.08 -7.48
N CYS A 133 -6.89 -11.52 -7.54
CA CYS A 133 -6.52 -10.57 -8.59
C CYS A 133 -6.46 -11.25 -9.96
N ASP A 134 -5.94 -12.48 -10.04
CA ASP A 134 -5.82 -13.25 -11.27
C ASP A 134 -7.21 -13.52 -11.86
N GLU A 135 -8.19 -13.90 -11.04
CA GLU A 135 -9.60 -14.05 -11.46
C GLU A 135 -10.16 -12.77 -12.09
N LEU A 136 -9.90 -11.60 -11.49
CA LEU A 136 -10.35 -10.32 -12.04
C LEU A 136 -9.66 -9.98 -13.38
N VAL A 137 -8.36 -10.27 -13.51
CA VAL A 137 -7.62 -10.05 -14.76
C VAL A 137 -8.11 -10.99 -15.86
N GLU A 138 -8.44 -12.24 -15.54
CA GLU A 138 -9.06 -13.20 -16.47
C GLU A 138 -10.43 -12.71 -16.97
N GLU A 139 -11.20 -11.99 -16.13
CA GLU A 139 -12.42 -11.28 -16.53
C GLU A 139 -12.17 -10.02 -17.38
N GLY A 140 -10.91 -9.70 -17.66
CA GLY A 140 -10.50 -8.54 -18.44
C GLY A 140 -10.45 -7.23 -17.66
N LYS A 141 -10.53 -7.28 -16.32
CA LYS A 141 -10.40 -6.08 -15.48
C LYS A 141 -8.95 -5.58 -15.50
N LYS A 142 -8.80 -4.27 -15.35
CA LYS A 142 -7.51 -3.60 -15.18
C LYS A 142 -7.34 -3.28 -13.70
N LEU A 143 -6.20 -3.63 -13.12
CA LEU A 143 -5.98 -3.53 -11.68
C LEU A 143 -4.86 -2.54 -11.36
N VAL A 144 -5.09 -1.70 -10.36
CA VAL A 144 -4.05 -1.01 -9.59
C VAL A 144 -4.04 -1.62 -8.20
N ILE A 145 -2.93 -2.21 -7.79
CA ILE A 145 -2.74 -2.81 -6.47
C ILE A 145 -1.71 -1.97 -5.74
N CYS A 146 -2.14 -1.27 -4.70
CA CYS A 146 -1.29 -0.32 -3.98
C CYS A 146 -1.29 -0.59 -2.48
N GLY A 147 -0.21 -0.19 -1.82
CA GLY A 147 -0.11 -0.28 -0.36
C GLY A 147 1.25 -0.70 0.15
N ASP A 148 1.28 -1.04 1.44
CA ASP A 148 2.46 -1.51 2.16
C ASP A 148 2.51 -3.04 2.10
N TYR A 149 3.45 -3.54 1.30
CA TYR A 149 3.71 -4.96 1.07
C TYR A 149 4.48 -5.62 2.21
N ASN A 150 5.06 -4.81 3.12
CA ASN A 150 5.98 -5.26 4.15
C ASN A 150 7.13 -6.11 3.62
N THR A 151 7.51 -5.96 2.34
CA THR A 151 8.56 -6.74 1.66
C THR A 151 9.34 -5.84 0.70
N ALA A 152 10.67 -5.83 0.79
CA ALA A 152 11.55 -5.25 -0.22
C ALA A 152 11.94 -6.34 -1.23
N HIS A 153 11.92 -6.04 -2.53
CA HIS A 153 12.12 -7.04 -3.59
C HIS A 153 13.59 -7.40 -3.80
N ASN A 154 14.40 -6.41 -4.14
CA ASN A 154 15.79 -6.60 -4.53
C ASN A 154 16.76 -5.85 -3.60
N GLU A 155 18.05 -6.15 -3.70
CA GLU A 155 19.07 -5.51 -2.86
C GLU A 155 19.12 -3.98 -3.03
N ILE A 156 18.71 -3.47 -4.20
CA ILE A 156 18.58 -2.03 -4.48
C ILE A 156 17.46 -1.36 -3.66
N ASP A 157 16.49 -2.16 -3.19
CA ASP A 157 15.28 -1.70 -2.52
C ASP A 157 15.45 -1.50 -1.01
N LEU A 158 16.65 -1.71 -0.46
CA LEU A 158 16.92 -1.41 0.94
C LEU A 158 18.38 -1.07 1.21
N LYS A 159 18.61 -0.35 2.30
CA LYS A 159 19.96 -0.13 2.82
C LYS A 159 20.46 -1.38 3.54
N ASN A 160 21.72 -1.75 3.29
CA ASN A 160 22.43 -2.87 3.93
C ASN A 160 21.74 -4.24 3.72
N PRO A 161 21.50 -4.69 2.48
CA PRO A 161 20.78 -5.93 2.18
C PRO A 161 21.35 -7.16 2.88
N LYS A 162 22.68 -7.33 2.89
CA LYS A 162 23.37 -8.46 3.54
C LYS A 162 23.08 -8.58 5.04
N ALA A 163 22.94 -7.46 5.74
CA ALA A 163 22.64 -7.48 7.17
C ALA A 163 21.18 -7.84 7.45
N ASN A 164 20.30 -7.70 6.46
CA ASN A 164 18.86 -7.87 6.56
C ASN A 164 18.34 -9.13 5.86
N GLU A 165 19.20 -9.95 5.24
CA GLU A 165 18.81 -11.16 4.49
C GLU A 165 18.02 -12.20 5.33
N LYS A 166 18.15 -12.13 6.66
CA LYS A 166 17.47 -13.00 7.64
C LYS A 166 16.36 -12.29 8.41
N ALA A 167 16.02 -11.05 8.05
CA ALA A 167 14.97 -10.27 8.68
C ALA A 167 13.68 -10.34 7.84
N SER A 168 12.53 -10.52 8.50
CA SER A 168 11.24 -10.43 7.80
C SER A 168 11.09 -9.04 7.17
N GLY A 169 10.63 -9.06 5.93
CA GLY A 169 10.65 -8.00 4.95
C GLY A 169 11.69 -8.19 3.86
N PHE A 170 12.72 -9.02 4.08
CA PHE A 170 13.76 -9.29 3.07
C PHE A 170 14.24 -10.75 3.06
N LEU A 171 13.48 -11.66 3.70
CA LEU A 171 13.77 -13.09 3.59
C LEU A 171 13.64 -13.53 2.13
N ARG A 172 14.45 -14.52 1.72
CA ARG A 172 14.36 -15.08 0.36
C ARG A 172 12.93 -15.51 0.02
N ILE A 173 12.24 -16.20 0.94
CA ILE A 173 10.86 -16.65 0.74
C ILE A 173 9.84 -15.51 0.56
N GLU A 174 10.08 -14.34 1.15
CA GLU A 174 9.22 -13.17 0.95
C GLU A 174 9.55 -12.49 -0.38
N ARG A 175 10.82 -12.47 -0.79
CA ARG A 175 11.26 -11.92 -2.08
C ARG A 175 10.77 -12.76 -3.25
N ASP A 176 10.76 -14.09 -3.08
CA ASP A 176 10.20 -15.04 -4.05
C ASP A 176 8.74 -14.73 -4.37
N TRP A 177 7.99 -14.14 -3.43
CA TRP A 177 6.62 -13.69 -3.70
C TRP A 177 6.56 -12.52 -4.65
N LEU A 178 7.49 -11.56 -4.55
CA LEU A 178 7.56 -10.45 -5.49
C LEU A 178 8.04 -10.92 -6.88
N ASP A 179 8.90 -11.93 -6.95
CA ASP A 179 9.22 -12.62 -8.21
C ASP A 179 7.96 -13.27 -8.82
N LYS A 180 7.20 -14.04 -8.03
CA LYS A 180 5.98 -14.73 -8.48
C LYS A 180 4.91 -13.78 -9.02
N ILE A 181 4.65 -12.64 -8.37
CA ILE A 181 3.63 -11.71 -8.87
C ILE A 181 4.06 -11.07 -10.19
N ILE A 182 5.36 -10.85 -10.41
CA ILE A 182 5.87 -10.38 -11.69
C ILE A 182 5.68 -11.46 -12.77
N GLU A 183 5.97 -12.73 -12.44
CA GLU A 183 5.72 -13.86 -13.33
C GLU A 183 4.23 -14.04 -13.67
N ARG A 184 3.33 -13.69 -12.75
CA ARG A 184 1.87 -13.65 -12.97
C ARG A 184 1.42 -12.48 -13.88
N GLY A 185 2.33 -11.58 -14.26
CA GLY A 185 2.05 -10.48 -15.18
C GLY A 185 1.70 -9.15 -14.52
N TYR A 186 1.96 -9.01 -13.21
CA TYR A 186 1.87 -7.72 -12.52
C TYR A 186 3.19 -6.96 -12.63
N ILE A 187 3.11 -5.64 -12.83
CA ILE A 187 4.30 -4.80 -13.04
C ILE A 187 4.46 -3.85 -11.86
N ASP A 188 5.63 -3.92 -11.20
CA ASP A 188 6.10 -2.90 -10.26
C ASP A 188 6.36 -1.61 -11.05
N THR A 189 5.45 -0.64 -10.96
CA THR A 189 5.50 0.56 -11.81
C THR A 189 6.75 1.37 -11.53
N PHE A 190 7.15 1.51 -10.27
CA PHE A 190 8.33 2.26 -9.87
C PHE A 190 9.59 1.66 -10.48
N ARG A 191 9.80 0.35 -10.31
CA ARG A 191 11.00 -0.31 -10.83
C ARG A 191 11.00 -0.40 -12.35
N ASN A 192 9.84 -0.56 -12.99
CA ASN A 192 9.70 -0.56 -14.45
C ASN A 192 10.15 0.78 -15.06
N MET A 193 9.73 1.91 -14.47
CA MET A 193 10.09 3.24 -14.98
C MET A 193 11.46 3.74 -14.49
N ASN A 194 11.92 3.24 -13.34
CA ASN A 194 13.14 3.71 -12.68
C ASN A 194 14.07 2.53 -12.31
N PRO A 195 14.60 1.78 -13.30
CA PRO A 195 15.31 0.51 -13.06
C PRO A 195 16.48 0.62 -12.09
N ASP A 196 17.23 1.73 -12.15
CA ASP A 196 18.45 1.93 -11.34
C ASP A 196 18.30 2.97 -10.22
N LYS A 197 17.11 3.59 -10.07
CA LYS A 197 16.90 4.62 -9.06
C LYS A 197 16.80 3.98 -7.68
N ILE A 198 17.54 4.54 -6.73
CA ILE A 198 17.48 4.18 -5.31
C ILE A 198 16.55 5.17 -4.61
N LYS A 199 15.36 4.70 -4.23
CA LYS A 199 14.45 5.39 -3.33
C LYS A 199 13.82 4.36 -2.39
N TYR A 200 13.51 4.79 -1.18
CA TYR A 200 12.92 3.97 -0.13
C TYR A 200 11.60 4.58 0.29
N SER A 201 10.68 3.79 0.84
CA SER A 201 9.36 4.27 1.26
C SER A 201 9.16 4.19 2.76
N TRP A 202 10.02 3.46 3.49
CA TRP A 202 9.96 3.27 4.94
C TRP A 202 11.33 3.42 5.62
N TRP A 203 11.33 3.97 6.84
CA TRP A 203 12.50 4.04 7.70
C TRP A 203 12.12 3.82 9.16
N SER A 204 12.85 2.93 9.84
CA SER A 204 12.68 2.76 11.29
C SER A 204 12.88 4.06 12.07
N TYR A 205 12.05 4.31 13.08
CA TYR A 205 12.29 5.38 14.05
C TYR A 205 13.60 5.18 14.86
N ARG A 206 14.12 3.95 14.91
CA ARG A 206 15.36 3.65 15.62
C ARG A 206 16.57 4.24 14.90
N PHE A 207 17.56 4.66 15.67
CA PHE A 207 18.86 5.12 15.16
C PHE A 207 18.81 6.25 14.13
N LYS A 208 17.72 7.03 14.09
CA LYS A 208 17.51 8.10 13.10
C LYS A 208 17.68 7.57 11.67
N ALA A 209 17.08 6.42 11.35
CA ALA A 209 17.30 5.75 10.08
C ALA A 209 16.95 6.64 8.86
N ARG A 210 15.90 7.47 8.96
CA ARG A 210 15.52 8.42 7.90
C ARG A 210 16.58 9.49 7.63
N GLU A 211 17.17 10.07 8.68
CA GLU A 211 18.28 11.05 8.56
C GLU A 211 19.51 10.45 7.86
N ARG A 212 19.75 9.15 8.05
CA ARG A 212 20.89 8.41 7.47
C ARG A 212 20.55 7.72 6.15
N ASN A 213 19.33 7.90 5.65
CA ASN A 213 18.74 7.17 4.54
C ASN A 213 18.92 5.64 4.62
N ALA A 214 18.79 5.08 5.82
CA ALA A 214 18.78 3.64 6.07
C ALA A 214 17.36 3.07 5.91
N GLY A 215 16.82 3.18 4.70
CA GLY A 215 15.43 2.87 4.39
C GLY A 215 15.23 1.58 3.61
N TRP A 216 13.96 1.24 3.43
CA TRP A 216 13.46 0.10 2.66
C TRP A 216 12.34 0.59 1.75
N ARG A 217 12.24 0.07 0.53
CA ARG A 217 11.11 0.25 -0.39
C ARG A 217 10.18 -0.94 -0.19
N ILE A 218 9.10 -0.71 0.53
CA ILE A 218 8.09 -1.72 0.87
C ILE A 218 6.68 -1.28 0.50
N ASP A 219 6.51 -0.06 -0.01
CA ASP A 219 5.25 0.48 -0.50
C ASP A 219 5.28 0.53 -2.02
N TYR A 220 4.24 0.03 -2.67
CA TYR A 220 4.23 -0.20 -4.12
C TYR A 220 2.92 0.26 -4.75
N HIS A 221 3.02 0.50 -6.05
CA HIS A 221 1.93 0.34 -7.00
C HIS A 221 2.32 -0.78 -7.97
N PHE A 222 1.60 -1.90 -7.91
CA PHE A 222 1.59 -2.90 -8.97
C PHE A 222 0.41 -2.64 -9.89
N VAL A 223 0.59 -2.86 -11.19
CA VAL A 223 -0.52 -2.82 -12.16
C VAL A 223 -0.60 -4.13 -12.92
N SER A 224 -1.79 -4.52 -13.36
CA SER A 224 -1.94 -5.61 -14.33
C SER A 224 -1.34 -5.19 -15.68
N ASN A 225 -0.82 -6.16 -16.45
CA ASN A 225 -0.20 -5.91 -17.75
C ASN A 225 -1.07 -5.11 -18.73
N ASN A 226 -2.38 -5.36 -18.75
CA ASN A 226 -3.37 -4.69 -19.59
C ASN A 226 -3.67 -3.22 -19.17
N LEU A 227 -3.04 -2.73 -18.09
CA LEU A 227 -3.09 -1.34 -17.65
C LEU A 227 -1.76 -0.60 -17.87
N LEU A 228 -0.65 -1.30 -18.17
CA LEU A 228 0.69 -0.71 -18.21
C LEU A 228 0.79 0.50 -19.15
N ASP A 229 0.18 0.43 -20.33
CA ASP A 229 0.24 1.49 -21.34
C ASP A 229 -0.40 2.82 -20.89
N ARG A 230 -1.20 2.78 -19.81
CA ARG A 230 -1.80 3.99 -19.21
C ARG A 230 -0.93 4.60 -18.10
N VAL A 231 0.16 3.94 -17.69
CA VAL A 231 1.04 4.46 -16.64
C VAL A 231 1.93 5.55 -17.21
N GLU A 232 1.72 6.78 -16.79
CA GLU A 232 2.47 7.95 -17.26
C GLU A 232 3.69 8.24 -16.39
N ASN A 233 3.54 8.10 -15.07
CA ASN A 233 4.57 8.47 -14.10
C ASN A 233 4.43 7.72 -12.78
N THR A 234 5.52 7.70 -12.02
CA THR A 234 5.58 7.16 -10.65
C THR A 234 6.68 7.83 -9.86
N GLU A 235 6.41 8.08 -8.57
CA GLU A 235 7.39 8.69 -7.69
C GLU A 235 7.25 8.21 -6.24
N ILE A 236 8.35 8.29 -5.49
CA ILE A 236 8.38 8.06 -4.05
C ILE A 236 8.79 9.37 -3.37
N LEU A 237 7.91 9.93 -2.55
CA LEU A 237 8.00 11.30 -2.02
C LEU A 237 8.76 11.33 -0.69
N ASN A 238 10.06 11.04 -0.71
CA ASN A 238 10.91 10.88 0.48
C ASN A 238 10.98 12.14 1.38
N GLU A 239 10.70 13.29 0.81
CA GLU A 239 10.61 14.58 1.47
C GLU A 239 9.32 14.79 2.27
N VAL A 240 8.27 14.00 2.03
CA VAL A 240 7.01 14.13 2.74
C VAL A 240 7.06 13.37 4.06
N TYR A 241 6.98 14.12 5.17
CA TYR A 241 6.96 13.58 6.53
C TYR A 241 5.52 13.43 7.05
N GLY A 242 5.37 12.61 8.10
CA GLY A 242 4.10 12.39 8.80
C GLY A 242 4.08 11.04 9.51
N SER A 243 4.67 10.04 8.85
CA SER A 243 4.81 8.63 9.26
C SER A 243 6.27 8.17 9.14
N ASP A 244 6.55 6.95 9.60
CA ASP A 244 7.78 6.21 9.26
C ASP A 244 7.80 5.77 7.80
N HIS A 245 6.66 5.84 7.11
CA HIS A 245 6.58 5.79 5.66
C HIS A 245 6.42 7.18 5.01
N CYS A 246 6.68 7.26 3.71
CA CYS A 246 6.29 8.39 2.86
C CYS A 246 5.30 7.94 1.77
N PRO A 247 4.53 8.87 1.17
CA PRO A 247 3.65 8.54 0.06
C PRO A 247 4.42 8.00 -1.15
N VAL A 248 3.83 7.02 -1.81
CA VAL A 248 4.20 6.59 -3.16
C VAL A 248 3.09 6.99 -4.12
N MET A 249 3.45 7.39 -5.33
CA MET A 249 2.54 7.95 -6.32
C MET A 249 2.60 7.15 -7.62
N LEU A 250 1.42 6.97 -8.22
CA LEU A 250 1.21 6.49 -9.58
C LEU A 250 0.36 7.51 -10.33
N GLU A 251 0.79 7.89 -11.52
CA GLU A 251 0.03 8.73 -12.43
C GLU A 251 -0.43 7.87 -13.61
N LEU A 252 -1.73 7.85 -13.83
CA LEU A 252 -2.37 7.25 -15.00
C LEU A 252 -2.84 8.36 -15.95
N GLU A 253 -2.89 8.10 -17.25
CA GLU A 253 -3.60 8.95 -18.23
C GLU A 253 -5.06 9.23 -17.80
#